data_AF-A0A962VS92-F1
#
_entry.id   AF-A0A962VS92-F1
#
_cell.length_a   1.000
_cell.length_b   1.000
_cell.length_c   1.000
_cell.angle_alpha   90.00
_cell.angle_beta   90.00
_cell.angle_gamma   90.00
#
_symmetry.space_group_name_H-M   'P 1'
#
loop_
_entity.id
_entity.type
_entity.pdbx_description
1 polymer ?
#
loop_
_entity_poly.entity_id
_entity_poly.type
_entity_poly.pdbx_seq_one_letter_code
_entity_poly.pdbx_strand_id
1 'polypeptide(L)' 'LLQAARQHGWQVRRLDLRNSGDTSGDRSRVVGYGAYGFY' A
#
# COMPACT_ATOMS: atom_id res chain seq x y z
N LEU A 1 2.48 1.85 11.46
CA LEU A 1 1.19 2.54 11.22
C LEU A 1 0.02 1.56 11.08
N LEU A 2 0.02 0.66 10.09
CA LEU A 2 -1.04 -0.37 9.93
C LEU A 2 -1.21 -1.28 11.16
N GLN A 3 -0.09 -1.66 11.79
CA GLN A 3 -0.13 -2.45 13.02
C GLN A 3 -0.72 -1.67 14.20
N ALA A 4 -0.45 -0.38 14.31
CA ALA A 4 -1.02 0.49 15.35
C ALA A 4 -2.53 0.65 15.14
N ALA A 5 -2.99 0.88 13.90
CA ALA A 5 -4.42 0.94 13.59
C ALA A 5 -5.16 -0.35 14.02
N ARG A 6 -4.57 -1.52 13.77
CA ARG A 6 -5.13 -2.80 14.23
C ARG A 6 -5.18 -2.92 15.76
N GLN A 7 -4.17 -2.42 16.47
CA GLN A 7 -4.14 -2.41 17.94
C GLN A 7 -5.18 -1.44 18.54
N HIS A 8 -5.49 -0.35 17.84
CA HIS A 8 -6.53 0.61 18.23
C HIS A 8 -7.95 0.22 17.77
N GLY A 9 -8.11 -0.95 17.15
CA GLY A 9 -9.40 -1.43 16.64
C GLY A 9 -9.92 -0.66 15.42
N TRP A 10 -9.08 0.16 14.78
CA TRP A 10 -9.45 0.91 13.59
C TRP A 10 -9.52 0.01 12.37
N GLN A 11 -10.54 0.23 11.54
CA GLN A 11 -10.65 -0.48 10.28
C GLN A 11 -9.68 0.12 9.27
N VAL A 12 -8.92 -0.76 8.62
CA VAL A 12 -7.97 -0.37 7.58
C VAL A 12 -8.56 -0.70 6.23
N ARG A 13 -8.73 0.32 5.38
CA ARG A 13 -9.13 0.13 3.98
C ARG A 13 -7.96 0.47 3.07
N ARG A 14 -7.58 -0.48 2.21
CA ARG A 14 -6.65 -0.22 1.11
C ARG A 14 -7.37 0.59 0.03
N LEU A 15 -6.88 1.79 -0.23
CA LEU A 15 -7.46 2.73 -1.19
C LEU A 15 -6.85 2.54 -2.57
N ASP A 16 -5.52 2.35 -2.63
CA ASP A 16 -4.80 2.17 -3.88
C ASP A 16 -3.54 1.32 -3.63
N LEU A 17 -3.12 0.55 -4.63
CA LEU A 17 -1.88 -0.20 -4.61
C LEU A 17 -1.33 -0.26 -6.04
N ARG A 18 -0.14 0.29 -6.23
CA ARG A 18 0.52 0.40 -7.54
C ARG A 18 1.99 0.08 -7.44
N ASN A 19 2.63 -0.20 -8.56
CA ASN A 19 4.07 -0.36 -8.61
C ASN A 19 4.69 0.38 -9.82
N SER A 20 5.95 0.76 -9.70
CA SER A 20 6.68 1.48 -10.76
C SER A 20 7.01 0.62 -11.98
N GLY A 21 6.84 -0.70 -11.89
CA GLY A 21 7.04 -1.65 -12.99
C GLY A 21 5.83 -1.79 -13.92
N ASP A 22 4.69 -1.20 -13.56
CA ASP A 22 3.48 -1.23 -14.37
C ASP A 22 3.66 -0.46 -15.71
N THR A 23 4.71 0.36 -15.85
CA THR A 23 4.98 1.20 -17.04
C THR A 23 6.29 0.92 -17.77
N SER A 24 7.31 0.29 -17.15
CA SER A 24 8.68 0.29 -17.69
C SER A 24 9.18 -1.02 -18.31
N GLY A 25 8.42 -2.12 -18.24
CA GLY A 25 8.80 -3.43 -18.83
C GLY A 25 9.94 -4.17 -18.12
N ASP A 26 10.88 -3.48 -17.47
CA ASP A 26 11.92 -4.07 -16.64
C ASP A 26 11.44 -4.24 -15.18
N ARG A 27 11.14 -5.49 -14.82
CA ARG A 27 10.66 -5.88 -13.48
C ARG A 27 11.78 -6.21 -12.50
N SER A 28 13.05 -6.08 -12.91
CA SER A 28 14.20 -6.42 -12.05
C SER A 28 14.32 -5.50 -10.84
N ARG A 29 13.80 -4.27 -10.93
CA ARG A 29 13.78 -3.28 -9.84
C ARG A 29 12.49 -2.46 -9.89
N VAL A 30 11.50 -2.87 -9.09
CA VAL A 30 10.22 -2.16 -8.96
C VAL A 30 10.03 -1.63 -7.55
N VAL A 31 9.41 -0.47 -7.44
CA VAL A 31 9.01 0.11 -6.16
C VAL A 31 7.49 0.08 -6.08
N GLY A 32 6.96 -0.52 -5.01
CA GLY A 32 5.54 -0.57 -4.71
C GLY A 32 5.12 0.59 -3.82
N TYR A 33 3.96 1.18 -4.10
CA TYR A 33 3.35 2.23 -3.28
C TYR A 33 1.89 1.87 -3.02
N GLY A 34 1.40 2.19 -1.83
CA GLY A 34 0.01 1.93 -1.46
C GLY A 34 -0.54 3.01 -0.54
N ALA A 35 -1.82 3.32 -0.73
CA ALA A 35 -2.57 4.26 0.10
C ALA A 35 -3.56 3.49 0.98
N TYR A 36 -3.62 3.86 2.26
CA TYR A 36 -4.46 3.20 3.25
C TYR A 36 -5.22 4.25 4.07
N GLY A 37 -6.54 4.09 4.16
CA GLY A 37 -7.41 4.87 5.02
C GLY A 37 -7.70 4.13 6.32
N PHE A 38 -7.86 4.90 7.39
CA PHE A 38 -8.18 4.43 8.74
C PHE A 38 -9.47 5.11 9.20
N TYR A 39 -10.43 4.36 9.73
CA TYR A 39 -11.68 4.86 10.29
C TYR A 39 -12.20 3.94 11.40
#